data_AF-A0A0C2FWF7-F1
#
_entry.id   AF-A0A0C2FWF7-F1
#
_cell.length_a   1.000
_cell.length_b   1.000
_cell.length_c   1.000
_cell.angle_alpha   90.00
_cell.angle_beta   90.00
_cell.angle_gamma   90.00
#
_symmetry.space_group_name_H-M   'P 1'
#
loop_
_entity.id
_entity.type
_entity.pdbx_description
1 polymer ?
#
loop_
_entity_poly.entity_id
_entity_poly.type
_entity_poly.pdbx_seq_one_letter_code
_entity_poly.pdbx_strand_id
1 'polypeptide(L)'
;ADGVSTVRSVVPLCRVPLIQCPVSITGTLLDPRAATVRHPIRVAYCIRSHSRETIELTASFDLSDVFMFCGEKRKTFHLMPFDKYSIVVVVMALTAGRLPFPKIALKLR
;
A
#
# COMPACT_ATOMS: atom_id res chain seq x y z
N ALA A 1 61.65 -15.72 -1.52
CA ALA A 1 60.74 -14.78 -2.20
C ALA A 1 59.35 -15.36 -2.02
N ASP A 2 58.70 -15.00 -0.91
CA ASP A 2 57.46 -15.62 -0.46
C ASP A 2 56.28 -15.11 -1.29
N GLY A 3 55.68 -16.03 -2.04
CA GLY A 3 54.54 -15.76 -2.91
C GLY A 3 53.27 -15.57 -2.08
N VAL A 4 52.86 -14.32 -1.91
CA VAL A 4 51.53 -13.99 -1.37
C VAL A 4 50.48 -14.37 -2.42
N SER A 5 49.74 -15.45 -2.16
CA SER A 5 48.59 -15.84 -2.98
C SER A 5 47.36 -15.04 -2.55
N THR A 6 46.89 -14.14 -3.41
CA THR A 6 45.65 -13.38 -3.19
C THR A 6 44.44 -14.27 -3.48
N VAL A 7 43.71 -14.64 -2.44
CA VAL A 7 42.46 -15.42 -2.55
C VAL A 7 41.33 -14.49 -2.99
N ARG A 8 40.82 -14.68 -4.21
CA ARG A 8 39.65 -13.96 -4.73
C ARG A 8 38.37 -14.74 -4.39
N SER A 9 37.60 -14.23 -3.44
CA SER A 9 36.25 -14.74 -3.15
C SER A 9 35.24 -14.09 -4.10
N VAL A 10 34.51 -14.90 -4.86
CA VAL A 10 33.42 -14.45 -5.75
C VAL A 10 32.13 -15.06 -5.24
N VAL A 11 31.25 -14.22 -4.70
CA VAL A 11 29.91 -14.65 -4.26
C VAL A 11 28.90 -14.26 -5.34
N PRO A 12 28.24 -15.22 -6.01
CA PRO A 12 27.19 -14.91 -6.96
C PRO A 12 26.00 -14.26 -6.24
N LEU A 13 25.54 -13.12 -6.74
CA LEU A 13 24.36 -12.45 -6.22
C LEU A 13 23.10 -13.29 -6.47
N CYS A 14 22.20 -13.32 -5.48
CA CYS A 14 20.88 -13.92 -5.62
C CYS A 14 20.11 -13.25 -6.76
N ARG A 15 19.49 -14.06 -7.63
CA ARG A 15 18.59 -13.57 -8.68
C ARG A 15 17.19 -13.40 -8.09
N VAL A 16 16.69 -12.17 -8.04
CA VAL A 16 15.34 -11.86 -7.56
C VAL A 16 14.43 -11.65 -8.77
N PRO A 17 13.29 -12.35 -8.88
CA PRO A 17 12.35 -12.14 -9.97
C PRO A 17 11.73 -10.73 -9.87
N LEU A 18 11.85 -9.97 -10.95
CA LEU A 18 11.20 -8.66 -11.10
C LEU A 18 9.78 -8.87 -11.62
N ILE A 19 8.79 -8.61 -10.77
CA ILE A 19 7.39 -8.60 -11.17
C ILE A 19 7.01 -7.15 -11.48
N GLN A 20 6.65 -6.90 -12.75
CA GLN A 20 6.11 -5.60 -13.13
C GLN A 20 4.67 -5.47 -12.65
N CYS A 21 4.45 -4.67 -11.61
CA CYS A 21 3.12 -4.31 -11.16
C CYS A 21 2.69 -3.01 -11.86
N PRO A 22 1.55 -3.00 -12.59
CA PRO A 22 1.09 -1.81 -13.31
C PRO A 22 0.66 -0.68 -12.37
N VAL A 23 0.45 -1.00 -11.09
CA VAL A 23 -0.02 -0.09 -10.06
C VAL A 23 0.74 -0.35 -8.76
N SER A 24 1.05 0.72 -8.02
CA SER A 24 1.57 0.65 -6.65
C SER A 24 0.67 1.41 -5.70
N ILE A 25 0.55 0.92 -4.45
CA ILE A 25 -0.32 1.52 -3.43
C ILE A 25 0.54 1.83 -2.19
N THR A 26 0.39 3.04 -1.66
CA THR A 26 0.98 3.43 -0.38
C THR A 26 -0.10 3.94 0.55
N GLY A 27 -0.18 3.39 1.77
CA GLY A 27 -1.11 3.83 2.81
C GLY A 27 -0.39 4.58 3.91
N THR A 28 -0.96 5.69 4.38
CA THR A 28 -0.43 6.49 5.51
C THR A 28 -1.57 6.96 6.42
N LEU A 29 -1.28 7.13 7.70
CA LEU A 29 -2.17 7.85 8.61
C LEU A 29 -1.89 9.34 8.47
N LEU A 30 -2.92 10.15 8.25
CA LEU A 30 -2.75 11.60 8.14
C LEU A 30 -2.31 12.24 9.46
N ASP A 31 -2.81 11.70 10.58
CA ASP A 31 -2.34 12.02 11.92
C ASP A 31 -2.11 10.70 12.69
N PRO A 32 -0.86 10.23 12.78
CA PRO A 32 -0.53 9.01 13.51
C PRO A 32 -0.81 9.10 15.01
N ARG A 33 -0.82 10.30 15.61
CA ARG A 33 -1.05 10.50 17.05
C ARG A 33 -2.53 10.42 17.40
N ALA A 34 -3.40 10.69 16.42
CA ALA A 34 -4.84 10.55 16.54
C ALA A 34 -5.33 9.10 16.38
N ALA A 35 -4.44 8.11 16.26
CA ALA A 35 -4.79 6.69 16.18
C ALA A 35 -5.23 6.12 17.56
N THR A 36 -6.21 6.76 18.18
CA THR A 36 -6.80 6.35 19.45
C THR A 36 -8.09 5.55 19.23
N VAL A 37 -8.38 4.66 20.17
CA VAL A 37 -9.58 3.83 20.15
C VAL A 37 -10.82 4.73 20.20
N ARG A 38 -11.85 4.36 19.44
CA ARG A 38 -13.15 5.06 19.34
C ARG A 38 -13.07 6.52 18.85
N HIS A 39 -11.95 6.93 18.27
CA HIS A 39 -11.82 8.23 17.63
C HIS A 39 -11.69 8.09 16.10
N PRO A 40 -12.10 9.11 15.33
CA PRO A 40 -11.93 9.10 13.87
C PRO A 40 -10.46 9.14 13.47
N ILE A 41 -10.01 8.12 12.74
CA ILE A 41 -8.66 7.97 12.19
C ILE A 41 -8.74 8.16 10.67
N ARG A 42 -7.99 9.13 10.15
CA ARG A 42 -7.94 9.40 8.70
C ARG A 42 -6.79 8.64 8.06
N VAL A 43 -7.11 7.78 7.10
CA VAL A 43 -6.16 6.96 6.36
C VAL A 43 -6.14 7.42 4.91
N ALA A 44 -4.97 7.78 4.40
CA ALA A 44 -4.76 8.19 3.03
C ALA A 44 -4.06 7.08 2.24
N TYR A 45 -4.69 6.63 1.16
CA TYR A 45 -4.12 5.73 0.17
C TYR A 45 -3.76 6.51 -1.08
N CYS A 46 -2.52 6.38 -1.54
CA CYS A 46 -2.07 6.89 -2.83
C CYS A 46 -1.85 5.70 -3.76
N ILE A 47 -2.62 5.67 -4.84
CA ILE A 47 -2.55 4.68 -5.91
C ILE A 47 -1.82 5.32 -7.08
N ARG A 48 -0.67 4.77 -7.47
CA ARG A 48 0.16 5.28 -8.56
C ARG A 48 0.17 4.30 -9.73
N SER A 49 -0.10 4.81 -10.93
CA SER A 49 0.06 4.06 -12.18
C SER A 49 1.51 4.05 -12.62
N HIS A 50 1.94 2.90 -13.13
CA HIS A 50 3.18 2.73 -13.89
C HIS A 50 2.89 2.29 -15.34
N SER A 51 1.61 2.24 -15.72
CA SER A 51 1.16 1.88 -17.05
C SER A 51 1.14 3.09 -17.98
N ARG A 52 1.27 2.81 -19.29
CA ARG A 52 1.10 3.77 -20.38
C ARG A 52 -0.37 3.96 -20.78
N GLU A 53 -1.25 3.08 -20.32
CA GLU A 53 -2.67 3.07 -20.63
C GLU A 53 -3.48 3.54 -19.41
N THR A 54 -4.67 4.09 -19.67
CA THR A 54 -5.63 4.43 -18.62
C THR A 54 -6.22 3.15 -18.04
N ILE A 55 -6.21 3.02 -16.72
CA ILE A 55 -6.70 1.84 -16.02
C ILE A 55 -7.99 2.19 -15.26
N GLU A 56 -9.09 1.46 -15.51
CA GLU A 56 -10.27 1.54 -14.65
C GLU A 56 -10.08 0.63 -13.43
N LEU A 57 -10.11 1.21 -12.24
CA LEU A 57 -9.95 0.49 -10.99
C LEU A 57 -11.17 0.69 -10.10
N THR A 58 -11.58 -0.39 -9.46
CA THR A 58 -12.49 -0.35 -8.32
C THR A 58 -11.70 -0.52 -7.04
N ALA A 59 -11.67 0.49 -6.19
CA ALA A 59 -11.23 0.36 -4.81
C ALA A 59 -12.38 -0.13 -3.92
N SER A 60 -12.13 -1.10 -3.07
CA SER A 60 -13.03 -1.54 -2.00
C SER A 60 -12.31 -1.64 -0.67
N PHE A 61 -13.02 -1.28 0.40
CA PHE A 61 -12.51 -1.35 1.76
C PHE A 61 -13.14 -2.54 2.48
N ASP A 62 -12.29 -3.47 2.92
CA ASP A 62 -12.76 -4.63 3.66
C ASP A 62 -13.14 -4.24 5.09
N LEU A 63 -14.28 -4.77 5.53
CA LEU A 63 -14.69 -4.68 6.92
C LEU A 63 -13.84 -5.66 7.73
N SER A 64 -13.04 -5.13 8.65
CA SER A 64 -12.43 -5.95 9.69
C SER A 64 -13.19 -5.73 10.99
N ASP A 65 -13.35 -6.75 11.81
CA ASP A 65 -14.05 -6.66 13.11
C ASP A 65 -13.40 -5.69 14.11
N VAL A 66 -12.18 -5.21 13.80
CA VAL A 66 -11.42 -4.26 14.63
C VAL A 66 -11.58 -2.79 14.21
N PHE A 67 -12.15 -2.52 13.02
CA PHE A 67 -12.37 -1.16 12.52
C PHE A 67 -13.80 -0.96 12.04
N MET A 68 -14.42 0.14 12.47
CA MET A 68 -15.64 0.64 11.87
C MET A 68 -15.31 1.64 10.77
N PHE A 69 -15.72 1.36 9.54
CA PHE A 69 -15.52 2.25 8.40
C PHE A 69 -16.65 3.27 8.28
N CYS A 70 -16.32 4.54 8.02
CA CYS A 70 -17.30 5.60 7.77
C CYS A 70 -17.19 6.09 6.31
N GLY A 71 -18.28 5.98 5.54
CA GLY A 71 -18.38 6.49 4.17
C GLY A 71 -18.55 5.42 3.09
N GLU A 72 -18.21 5.78 1.85
CA GLU A 72 -18.31 4.89 0.69
C GLU A 72 -17.28 3.76 0.74
N LYS A 73 -17.78 2.52 0.85
CA LYS A 73 -16.93 1.32 0.92
C LYS A 73 -16.34 0.90 -0.42
N ARG A 74 -16.84 1.47 -1.53
CA ARG A 74 -16.42 1.13 -2.88
C ARG A 74 -16.40 2.39 -3.75
N LYS A 75 -15.32 2.57 -4.50
CA LYS A 75 -15.16 3.69 -5.43
C LYS A 75 -14.52 3.21 -6.72
N THR A 76 -15.17 3.50 -7.84
CA THR A 76 -14.60 3.27 -9.17
C THR A 76 -13.99 4.56 -9.70
N PHE A 77 -12.78 4.48 -10.25
CA PHE A 77 -12.09 5.63 -10.81
C PHE A 77 -11.20 5.21 -11.99
N HIS A 78 -10.95 6.17 -12.89
CA HIS A 78 -9.96 6.01 -13.95
C HIS A 78 -8.63 6.58 -13.48
N LEU A 79 -7.58 5.76 -13.58
CA LEU A 79 -6.22 6.14 -13.27
C LEU A 79 -5.47 6.41 -14.57
N MET A 80 -5.09 7.66 -14.78
CA MET A 80 -4.39 8.09 -15.98
C MET A 80 -2.96 7.52 -16.05
N PRO A 81 -2.37 7.41 -17.24
CA PRO A 81 -1.00 6.93 -17.41
C PRO A 81 0.00 7.69 -16.54
N PHE A 82 0.83 6.95 -15.79
CA PHE A 82 1.85 7.48 -14.88
C PHE A 82 1.37 8.42 -13.75
N ASP A 83 0.06 8.57 -13.58
CA ASP A 83 -0.53 9.50 -12.63
C ASP A 83 -0.78 8.86 -11.24
N LYS A 84 -1.24 9.68 -10.30
CA LYS A 84 -1.54 9.29 -8.91
C LYS A 84 -2.98 9.66 -8.56
N TYR A 85 -3.67 8.74 -7.93
CA TYR A 85 -4.99 8.95 -7.36
C TYR A 85 -4.95 8.78 -5.84
N SER A 86 -5.53 9.73 -5.11
CA SER A 86 -5.55 9.70 -3.64
C SER A 86 -6.95 9.47 -3.11
N ILE A 87 -7.08 8.52 -2.18
CA ILE A 87 -8.33 8.21 -1.48
C ILE A 87 -8.09 8.37 0.01
N VAL A 88 -8.87 9.25 0.64
CA VAL A 88 -8.86 9.41 2.09
C VAL A 88 -10.12 8.77 2.66
N VAL A 89 -9.94 7.87 3.61
CA VAL A 89 -11.04 7.23 4.33
C VAL A 89 -10.95 7.52 5.82
N VAL A 90 -12.10 7.43 6.49
CA VAL A 90 -12.20 7.59 7.93
C VAL A 90 -12.58 6.25 8.53
N VAL A 91 -11.75 5.76 9.44
CA VAL A 91 -12.01 4.53 10.20
C VAL A 91 -11.98 4.83 11.69
N MET A 92 -12.67 4.02 12.47
CA MET A 92 -12.64 4.09 13.93
C MET A 92 -12.18 2.74 14.47
N ALA A 93 -11.10 2.73 15.24
CA ALA A 93 -10.62 1.54 15.93
C ALA A 93 -11.60 1.14 17.05
N LEU A 94 -12.02 -0.13 17.07
CA LEU A 94 -12.97 -0.64 18.08
C LEU A 94 -12.28 -1.23 19.30
N THR A 95 -11.02 -1.64 19.16
CA THR A 95 -10.20 -2.26 20.20
C THR A 95 -8.86 -1.55 20.32
N ALA A 96 -8.24 -1.63 21.52
CA ALA A 96 -6.90 -1.11 21.76
C ALA A 96 -5.82 -2.12 21.33
N GLY A 97 -4.60 -1.64 21.10
CA GLY A 97 -3.42 -2.46 20.86
C GLY A 97 -2.87 -2.36 19.44
N ARG A 98 -2.09 -3.37 19.03
CA ARG A 98 -1.48 -3.43 17.70
C ARG A 98 -2.48 -3.98 16.69
N LEU A 99 -3.19 -3.07 16.03
CA LEU A 99 -4.15 -3.42 14.99
C LEU A 99 -3.47 -3.57 13.62
N PRO A 100 -3.99 -4.43 12.72
CA PRO A 100 -3.54 -4.44 11.33
C PRO A 100 -3.81 -3.08 10.68
N PHE A 101 -3.00 -2.69 9.69
CA PHE A 101 -3.31 -1.49 8.92
C PHE A 101 -4.61 -1.73 8.11
N PRO A 102 -5.55 -0.77 8.06
CA PRO A 102 -6.78 -0.91 7.28
C PRO A 102 -6.45 -1.25 5.82
N LYS A 103 -7.08 -2.28 5.28
CA LYS A 103 -6.75 -2.81 3.95
C LYS A 103 -7.66 -2.20 2.89
N ILE A 104 -7.07 -1.94 1.73
CA ILE A 104 -7.76 -1.58 0.50
C ILE A 104 -7.54 -2.70 -0.51
N ALA A 105 -8.61 -3.14 -1.16
CA ALA A 105 -8.55 -4.05 -2.29
C ALA A 105 -8.78 -3.25 -3.57
N LEU A 106 -7.96 -3.50 -4.59
CA LEU A 106 -8.15 -2.95 -5.93
C LEU A 106 -8.53 -4.08 -6.87
N LYS A 107 -9.62 -3.89 -7.60
CA LYS A 107 -10.05 -4.79 -8.66
C LYS A 107 -9.96 -4.07 -10.00
N LEU A 108 -9.22 -4.66 -10.93
CA LEU A 108 -9.21 -4.25 -12.33
C LEU A 108 -10.57 -4.59 -12.95
N ARG A 109 -11.12 -3.66 -13.72
CA ARG A 109 -12.36 -3.87 -14.46
C ARG A 109 -12.11 -4.27 -15.90
#